data_AF-A0A946JVA7-F1
#
_entry.id   AF-A0A946JVA7-F1
#
_cell.length_a   1.000
_cell.length_b   1.000
_cell.length_c   1.000
_cell.angle_alpha   90.00
_cell.angle_beta   90.00
_cell.angle_gamma   90.00
#
_symmetry.space_group_name_H-M   'P 1'
#
loop_
_entity.id
_entity.type
_entity.pdbx_description
1 polymer ?
#
loop_
_entity_poly.entity_id
_entity_poly.type
_entity_poly.pdbx_seq_one_letter_code
_entity_poly.pdbx_strand_id
1 'polypeptide(L)'
;MMRNFLYMLMIGISIVFSGQVVDTDKDGYSDRDELHAGTNPKDASSFIYEGGWPYNSEKDSLSFDSFGANCPGDITCDCIQNSDCSNNNCVQYPRGNYCSPKEGTHLPRFKMMDQFGEMVDVYDFSGQGKYILLELSASWCTPCNQLSAWMTYGDPEVTYQPWWKSAYLQLKPWVETGKIILINVQYADEYRDNASLASIQDWYSQYPHDGVPVFADSEKLLHTWIKPTGIPTVLLLNEKMEIVQPSSRGLNLAFDKLVQILNSEKK
;
A
#
# COMPACT_ATOMS: atom_id res chain seq x y z
N MET A 1 23.64 0.36 69.71
CA MET A 1 22.59 1.40 69.73
C MET A 1 22.61 2.09 68.37
N MET A 2 21.45 2.10 67.70
CA MET A 2 21.24 2.32 66.26
C MET A 2 21.84 3.62 65.72
N ARG A 3 22.44 3.57 64.52
CA ARG A 3 22.84 4.75 63.74
C ARG A 3 21.98 4.80 62.47
N ASN A 4 21.02 5.72 62.46
CA ASN A 4 20.13 6.03 61.34
C ASN A 4 20.95 6.54 60.14
N PHE A 5 20.82 5.89 58.99
CA PHE A 5 21.18 6.47 57.70
C PHE A 5 19.89 6.67 56.89
N LEU A 6 19.46 7.93 56.85
CA LEU A 6 18.36 8.39 56.01
C LEU A 6 18.89 8.55 54.58
N TYR A 7 18.63 7.57 53.71
CA TYR A 7 18.89 7.71 52.28
C TYR A 7 17.72 8.44 51.62
N MET A 8 17.95 9.68 51.25
CA MET A 8 17.02 10.49 50.45
C MET A 8 17.11 10.00 49.00
N LEU A 9 16.21 9.09 48.60
CA LEU A 9 16.09 8.59 47.24
C LEU A 9 15.42 9.69 46.38
N MET A 10 16.23 10.46 45.64
CA MET A 10 15.74 11.38 44.62
C MET A 10 15.18 10.57 43.44
N ILE A 11 13.85 10.43 43.38
CA ILE A 11 13.14 9.86 42.23
C ILE A 11 13.17 10.91 41.13
N GLY A 12 14.14 10.80 40.22
CA GLY A 12 14.14 11.53 38.96
C GLY A 12 13.02 11.00 38.06
N ILE A 13 11.86 11.66 38.09
CA ILE A 13 10.80 11.47 37.09
C ILE A 13 11.36 11.99 35.77
N SER A 14 11.86 11.08 34.95
CA SER A 14 12.15 11.37 33.54
C SER A 14 10.81 11.40 32.83
N ILE A 15 10.25 12.59 32.62
CA ILE A 15 9.10 12.78 31.74
C ILE A 15 9.63 12.54 30.33
N VAL A 16 9.41 11.34 29.81
CA VAL A 16 9.52 11.08 28.37
C VAL A 16 8.36 11.82 27.73
N PHE A 17 8.60 13.04 27.27
CA PHE A 17 7.71 13.73 26.36
C PHE A 17 7.73 12.94 25.05
N SER A 18 6.85 11.94 24.95
CA SER A 18 6.44 11.43 23.65
C SER A 18 5.81 12.63 22.94
N GLY A 19 6.49 13.17 21.94
CA GLY A 19 5.96 14.27 21.13
C GLY A 19 4.68 13.79 20.48
N GLN A 20 3.53 14.09 21.09
CA GLN A 20 2.25 13.81 20.47
C GLN A 20 2.18 14.64 19.20
N VAL A 21 1.95 13.94 18.10
CA VAL A 21 1.53 14.55 16.84
C VAL A 21 0.24 15.31 17.14
N VAL A 22 0.27 16.64 17.00
CA VAL A 22 -0.87 17.51 17.29
C VAL A 22 -1.76 17.54 16.06
N ASP A 23 -3.06 17.35 16.29
CA ASP A 23 -4.15 17.46 15.33
C ASP A 23 -5.23 18.32 16.03
N THR A 24 -5.29 19.60 15.64
CA THR A 24 -6.03 20.66 16.35
C THR A 24 -7.53 20.58 16.09
N ASP A 25 -7.97 20.23 14.88
CA ASP A 25 -9.38 20.15 14.50
C ASP A 25 -9.94 18.72 14.41
N LYS A 26 -9.07 17.71 14.55
CA LYS A 26 -9.38 16.28 14.67
C LYS A 26 -9.92 15.65 13.39
N ASP A 27 -9.43 16.13 12.25
CA ASP A 27 -9.80 15.60 10.93
C ASP A 27 -9.00 14.35 10.53
N GLY A 28 -7.93 14.03 11.29
CA GLY A 28 -7.06 12.88 11.07
C GLY A 28 -5.69 13.21 10.48
N TYR A 29 -5.44 14.47 10.10
CA TYR A 29 -4.12 14.97 9.73
C TYR A 29 -3.46 15.71 10.89
N SER A 30 -2.14 15.72 10.92
CA SER A 30 -1.44 16.52 11.92
C SER A 30 -1.30 17.97 11.46
N ASP A 31 -1.31 18.91 12.40
CA ASP A 31 -1.09 20.34 12.11
C ASP A 31 0.19 20.56 11.28
N ARG A 32 1.23 19.74 11.52
CA ARG A 32 2.48 19.78 10.76
C ARG A 32 2.28 19.35 9.31
N ASP A 33 1.57 18.24 9.12
CA ASP A 33 1.31 17.68 7.79
C ASP A 33 0.41 18.60 6.97
N GLU A 34 -0.60 19.19 7.60
CA GLU A 34 -1.48 20.18 6.98
C GLU A 34 -0.74 21.45 6.59
N LEU A 35 0.08 22.03 7.48
CA LEU A 35 0.92 23.17 7.14
C LEU A 35 1.90 22.86 6.02
N HIS A 36 2.43 21.63 5.97
CA HIS A 36 3.32 21.17 4.91
C HIS A 36 2.57 21.01 3.57
N ALA A 37 1.33 20.50 3.59
CA ALA A 37 0.46 20.38 2.43
C ALA A 37 -0.17 21.72 1.98
N GLY A 38 -0.17 22.72 2.87
CA GLY A 38 -0.77 24.04 2.62
C GLY A 38 -2.25 24.13 2.97
N THR A 39 -2.78 23.23 3.80
CA THR A 39 -4.14 23.24 4.35
C THR A 39 -4.21 23.96 5.70
N ASN A 40 -5.41 24.07 6.30
CA ASN A 40 -5.64 24.84 7.53
C ASN A 40 -5.91 23.94 8.75
N PRO A 41 -4.97 23.87 9.73
CA PRO A 41 -5.08 23.02 10.93
C PRO A 41 -6.21 23.32 11.93
N LYS A 42 -7.12 24.23 11.58
CA LYS A 42 -8.20 24.68 12.46
C LYS A 42 -9.55 24.54 11.79
N ASP A 43 -9.58 23.95 10.62
CA ASP A 43 -10.75 23.79 9.78
C ASP A 43 -10.79 22.36 9.27
N ALA A 44 -11.53 21.51 9.98
CA ALA A 44 -11.68 20.08 9.67
C ALA A 44 -12.34 19.80 8.31
N SER A 45 -12.71 20.82 7.53
CA SER A 45 -13.13 20.68 6.13
C SER A 45 -12.01 20.92 5.12
N SER A 46 -10.84 21.36 5.59
CA SER A 46 -9.65 21.66 4.82
C SER A 46 -8.75 20.42 4.69
N PHE A 47 -9.26 19.33 4.13
CA PHE A 47 -8.52 18.08 3.98
C PHE A 47 -7.31 18.21 3.03
N ILE A 48 -6.27 17.41 3.28
CA ILE A 48 -5.13 17.25 2.35
C ILE A 48 -5.57 16.51 1.07
N TYR A 49 -6.35 15.43 1.25
CA TYR A 49 -6.98 14.65 0.19
C TYR A 49 -8.46 14.47 0.52
N GLU A 50 -9.34 14.63 -0.47
CA GLU A 50 -10.80 14.47 -0.35
C GLU A 50 -11.15 13.06 0.14
N GLY A 51 -10.39 12.05 -0.28
CA GLY A 51 -10.54 10.67 0.16
C GLY A 51 -10.05 10.37 1.59
N GLY A 52 -9.47 11.34 2.30
CA GLY A 52 -8.91 11.13 3.64
C GLY A 52 -7.69 10.20 3.65
N TRP A 53 -6.93 10.14 2.55
CA TRP A 53 -5.75 9.29 2.44
C TRP A 53 -4.65 9.70 3.42
N PRO A 54 -3.83 8.77 3.93
CA PRO A 54 -2.68 9.12 4.73
C PRO A 54 -1.79 10.16 4.03
N TYR A 55 -1.06 10.93 4.82
CA TYR A 55 -0.05 11.87 4.34
C TYR A 55 1.26 11.64 5.08
N ASN A 56 2.38 11.77 4.36
CA ASN A 56 3.70 11.78 4.98
C ASN A 56 4.47 13.03 4.53
N SER A 57 4.66 14.01 5.43
CA SER A 57 5.49 15.19 5.17
C SER A 57 6.98 14.86 5.00
N GLU A 58 7.45 13.73 5.55
CA GLU A 58 8.85 13.30 5.46
C GLU A 58 9.12 12.43 4.22
N LYS A 59 8.12 12.19 3.35
CA LYS A 59 8.24 11.28 2.20
C LYS A 59 9.39 11.60 1.25
N ASP A 60 9.75 12.88 1.12
CA ASP A 60 10.85 13.34 0.25
C ASP A 60 12.23 13.02 0.81
N SER A 61 12.33 12.67 2.10
CA SER A 61 13.58 12.20 2.73
C SER A 61 13.89 10.72 2.45
N LEU A 62 12.91 9.97 1.94
CA LEU A 62 13.06 8.56 1.63
C LEU A 62 13.78 8.38 0.28
N SER A 63 14.65 7.38 0.19
CA SER A 63 15.26 6.98 -1.09
C SER A 63 14.20 6.31 -1.94
N PHE A 64 14.02 6.77 -3.18
CA PHE A 64 13.05 6.19 -4.11
C PHE A 64 13.70 5.76 -5.41
N ASP A 65 13.30 4.58 -5.88
CA ASP A 65 13.53 4.16 -7.25
C ASP A 65 12.45 4.80 -8.13
N SER A 66 12.81 5.14 -9.38
CA SER A 66 11.84 5.54 -10.40
C SER A 66 11.44 4.34 -11.26
N PHE A 67 10.32 4.40 -11.98
CA PHE A 67 9.97 3.36 -12.94
C PHE A 67 10.96 3.23 -14.12
N GLY A 68 11.84 4.21 -14.33
CA GLY A 68 12.85 4.17 -15.37
C GLY A 68 13.93 3.14 -15.05
N ALA A 69 13.96 2.05 -15.81
CA ALA A 69 15.01 1.03 -15.71
C ALA A 69 16.28 1.49 -16.44
N ASN A 70 17.40 1.55 -15.74
CA ASN A 70 18.71 1.79 -16.33
C ASN A 70 19.36 0.44 -16.64
N CYS A 71 19.07 -0.12 -17.81
CA CYS A 71 19.64 -1.41 -18.20
C CYS A 71 21.15 -1.30 -18.52
N PRO A 72 21.94 -2.36 -18.21
CA PRO A 72 21.52 -3.68 -17.73
C PRO A 72 21.38 -3.78 -16.19
N GLY A 73 20.56 -4.73 -15.74
CA GLY A 73 20.53 -5.22 -14.36
C GLY A 73 19.46 -4.62 -13.44
N ASP A 74 18.88 -3.48 -13.81
CA ASP A 74 17.73 -2.92 -13.13
C ASP A 74 16.47 -3.78 -13.30
N ILE A 75 15.50 -3.59 -12.41
CA ILE A 75 14.21 -4.26 -12.52
C ILE A 75 13.60 -3.94 -13.88
N THR A 76 12.95 -4.93 -14.48
CA THR A 76 12.41 -4.98 -15.85
C THR A 76 13.39 -5.20 -16.98
N CYS A 77 14.71 -5.11 -16.76
CA CYS A 77 15.70 -5.45 -17.78
C CYS A 77 15.72 -6.95 -18.09
N ASP A 78 16.05 -7.30 -19.33
CA ASP A 78 16.24 -8.70 -19.73
C ASP A 78 17.43 -9.34 -18.98
N CYS A 79 17.32 -10.62 -18.66
CA CYS A 79 18.38 -11.39 -18.00
C CYS A 79 18.42 -12.84 -18.47
N ILE A 80 19.55 -13.52 -18.31
CA ILE A 80 19.71 -14.95 -18.57
C ILE A 80 19.88 -15.72 -17.26
N GLN A 81 20.61 -15.13 -16.32
CA GLN A 81 20.94 -15.69 -15.02
C GLN A 81 20.79 -14.64 -13.92
N ASN A 82 20.68 -15.08 -12.66
CA ASN A 82 20.48 -14.20 -11.52
C ASN A 82 21.52 -13.08 -11.43
N SER A 83 22.80 -13.39 -11.67
CA SER A 83 23.89 -12.42 -11.57
C SER A 83 23.85 -11.28 -12.60
N ASP A 84 22.98 -11.38 -13.62
CA ASP A 84 22.78 -10.29 -14.57
C ASP A 84 21.96 -9.14 -13.95
N CYS A 85 21.25 -9.42 -12.85
CA CYS A 85 20.41 -8.48 -12.13
C CYS A 85 21.13 -7.89 -10.92
N SER A 86 21.00 -6.58 -10.71
CA SER A 86 21.58 -5.85 -9.57
C SER A 86 21.12 -6.45 -8.23
N ASN A 87 19.91 -7.01 -8.19
CA ASN A 87 19.34 -7.67 -7.03
C ASN A 87 19.51 -9.20 -7.03
N ASN A 88 20.26 -9.77 -7.96
CA ASN A 88 20.46 -11.22 -8.14
C ASN A 88 19.15 -12.03 -8.32
N ASN A 89 18.13 -11.46 -8.98
CA ASN A 89 16.82 -12.10 -9.15
C ASN A 89 16.31 -12.03 -10.59
N CYS A 90 16.73 -13.00 -11.41
CA CYS A 90 16.24 -13.19 -12.77
C CYS A 90 15.07 -14.17 -12.75
N VAL A 91 13.89 -13.74 -13.19
CA VAL A 91 12.67 -14.55 -13.15
C VAL A 91 12.16 -14.79 -14.56
N GLN A 92 11.73 -16.02 -14.83
CA GLN A 92 11.13 -16.42 -16.09
C GLN A 92 9.65 -16.04 -16.15
N TYR A 93 9.26 -15.35 -17.21
CA TYR A 93 7.90 -14.98 -17.57
C TYR A 93 7.55 -15.58 -18.94
N PRO A 94 6.25 -15.63 -19.32
CA PRO A 94 5.85 -16.16 -20.63
C PRO A 94 6.50 -15.47 -21.84
N ARG A 95 6.92 -14.20 -21.71
CA ARG A 95 7.52 -13.39 -22.78
C ARG A 95 9.04 -13.22 -22.64
N GLY A 96 9.71 -13.97 -21.77
CA GLY A 96 11.16 -13.85 -21.55
C GLY A 96 11.54 -13.84 -20.08
N ASN A 97 12.81 -13.58 -19.83
CA ASN A 97 13.39 -13.58 -18.50
C ASN A 97 13.76 -12.14 -18.14
N TYR A 98 13.32 -11.68 -16.97
CA TYR A 98 13.51 -10.30 -16.55
C TYR A 98 14.02 -10.23 -15.11
N CYS A 99 14.80 -9.19 -14.83
CA CYS A 99 15.14 -8.82 -13.47
C CYS A 99 13.87 -8.35 -12.75
N SER A 100 13.55 -9.02 -11.65
CA SER A 100 12.25 -8.85 -10.98
C SER A 100 12.40 -8.44 -9.53
N PRO A 101 11.41 -7.73 -8.96
CA PRO A 101 11.44 -7.39 -7.55
C PRO A 101 11.47 -8.64 -6.66
N LYS A 102 12.13 -8.53 -5.51
CA LYS A 102 12.18 -9.56 -4.47
C LYS A 102 11.89 -8.95 -3.10
N GLU A 103 11.84 -9.78 -2.07
CA GLU A 103 11.73 -9.29 -0.68
C GLU A 103 12.85 -8.29 -0.37
N GLY A 104 12.50 -7.15 0.23
CA GLY A 104 13.39 -6.02 0.53
C GLY A 104 13.59 -5.02 -0.63
N THR A 105 13.05 -5.28 -1.82
CA THR A 105 13.06 -4.28 -2.91
C THR A 105 12.13 -3.11 -2.56
N HIS A 106 12.58 -1.87 -2.74
CA HIS A 106 11.71 -0.70 -2.59
C HIS A 106 10.73 -0.59 -3.76
N LEU A 107 9.48 -0.25 -3.46
CA LEU A 107 8.50 0.09 -4.49
C LEU A 107 8.90 1.41 -5.16
N PRO A 108 8.91 1.51 -6.51
CA PRO A 108 9.14 2.78 -7.16
C PRO A 108 8.14 3.84 -6.72
N ARG A 109 8.61 5.08 -6.53
CA ARG A 109 7.72 6.18 -6.19
C ARG A 109 6.91 6.59 -7.41
N PHE A 110 5.60 6.77 -7.20
CA PHE A 110 4.70 7.24 -8.23
C PHE A 110 3.61 8.12 -7.67
N LYS A 111 3.07 8.98 -8.55
CA LYS A 111 1.86 9.74 -8.32
C LYS A 111 0.81 9.28 -9.32
N MET A 112 -0.35 8.91 -8.84
CA MET A 112 -1.46 8.47 -9.69
C MET A 112 -2.73 9.22 -9.31
N MET A 113 -3.61 9.35 -10.29
CA MET A 113 -4.92 9.96 -10.07
C MET A 113 -5.81 9.00 -9.29
N ASP A 114 -6.47 9.49 -8.25
CA ASP A 114 -7.47 8.74 -7.50
C ASP A 114 -8.89 8.96 -8.04
N GLN A 115 -9.88 8.31 -7.42
CA GLN A 115 -11.28 8.40 -7.84
C GLN A 115 -11.89 9.81 -7.69
N PHE A 116 -11.28 10.69 -6.91
CA PHE A 116 -11.72 12.08 -6.71
C PHE A 116 -11.03 13.04 -7.69
N GLY A 117 -10.09 12.55 -8.49
CA GLY A 117 -9.36 13.34 -9.48
C GLY A 117 -8.09 13.97 -8.92
N GLU A 118 -7.65 13.59 -7.73
CA GLU A 118 -6.46 14.10 -7.07
C GLU A 118 -5.22 13.26 -7.43
N MET A 119 -4.08 13.91 -7.62
CA MET A 119 -2.81 13.20 -7.83
C MET A 119 -2.20 12.83 -6.48
N VAL A 120 -2.33 11.57 -6.08
CA VAL A 120 -1.87 11.05 -4.79
C VAL A 120 -0.49 10.41 -4.95
N ASP A 121 0.44 10.75 -4.05
CA ASP A 121 1.76 10.12 -3.99
C ASP A 121 1.67 8.82 -3.19
N VAL A 122 2.08 7.69 -3.76
CA VAL A 122 2.00 6.40 -3.04
C VAL A 122 2.87 6.39 -1.77
N TYR A 123 3.90 7.23 -1.70
CA TYR A 123 4.74 7.35 -0.51
C TYR A 123 4.07 8.14 0.62
N ASP A 124 2.92 8.77 0.40
CA ASP A 124 2.10 9.31 1.49
C ASP A 124 1.57 8.22 2.44
N PHE A 125 1.45 6.98 1.95
CA PHE A 125 1.07 5.81 2.75
C PHE A 125 2.24 5.22 3.57
N SER A 126 3.45 5.76 3.43
CA SER A 126 4.62 5.31 4.21
C SER A 126 4.61 5.90 5.63
N GLY A 127 5.34 5.26 6.55
CA GLY A 127 5.49 5.71 7.93
C GLY A 127 4.25 5.56 8.82
N GLN A 128 3.22 4.86 8.34
CA GLN A 128 1.93 4.71 9.04
C GLN A 128 1.90 3.60 10.08
N GLY A 129 2.99 2.83 10.29
CA GLY A 129 2.97 1.66 11.17
C GLY A 129 2.16 0.48 10.63
N LYS A 130 1.84 0.47 9.33
CA LYS A 130 0.88 -0.46 8.70
C LYS A 130 1.50 -1.21 7.54
N TYR A 131 1.04 -2.44 7.35
CA TYR A 131 1.27 -3.18 6.11
C TYR A 131 0.30 -2.72 5.03
N ILE A 132 0.77 -2.73 3.78
CA ILE A 132 0.02 -2.27 2.61
C ILE A 132 -0.13 -3.43 1.63
N LEU A 133 -1.36 -3.75 1.26
CA LEU A 133 -1.67 -4.60 0.12
C LEU A 133 -1.83 -3.69 -1.10
N LEU A 134 -0.94 -3.82 -2.09
CA LEU A 134 -1.04 -3.10 -3.35
C LEU A 134 -1.58 -4.06 -4.42
N GLU A 135 -2.86 -3.91 -4.75
CA GLU A 135 -3.54 -4.70 -5.76
C GLU A 135 -3.42 -4.03 -7.14
N LEU A 136 -2.88 -4.76 -8.10
CA LEU A 136 -2.98 -4.43 -9.53
C LEU A 136 -4.17 -5.17 -10.14
N SER A 137 -5.13 -4.41 -10.67
CA SER A 137 -6.46 -4.86 -11.13
C SER A 137 -6.83 -4.25 -12.49
N ALA A 138 -7.96 -4.69 -13.05
CA ALA A 138 -8.57 -4.11 -14.26
C ALA A 138 -10.10 -4.22 -14.18
N SER A 139 -10.87 -3.30 -14.76
CA SER A 139 -12.33 -3.32 -14.63
C SER A 139 -12.98 -4.56 -15.24
N TRP A 140 -12.44 -5.11 -16.34
CA TRP A 140 -12.92 -6.36 -16.95
C TRP A 140 -12.55 -7.64 -16.18
N CYS A 141 -11.79 -7.55 -15.08
CA CYS A 141 -11.28 -8.70 -14.35
C CYS A 141 -12.31 -9.27 -13.37
N THR A 142 -12.94 -10.41 -13.69
CA THR A 142 -13.96 -11.02 -12.81
C THR A 142 -13.47 -11.27 -11.37
N PRO A 143 -12.30 -11.90 -11.11
CA PRO A 143 -11.87 -12.10 -9.72
C PRO A 143 -11.54 -10.80 -8.98
N CYS A 144 -11.15 -9.73 -9.70
CA CYS A 144 -10.93 -8.41 -9.12
C CYS A 144 -12.27 -7.79 -8.67
N ASN A 145 -13.31 -7.84 -9.54
CA ASN A 145 -14.65 -7.39 -9.20
C ASN A 145 -15.22 -8.15 -7.99
N GLN A 146 -15.05 -9.48 -7.94
CA GLN A 146 -15.48 -10.30 -6.80
C GLN A 146 -14.78 -9.90 -5.50
N LEU A 147 -13.48 -9.61 -5.54
CA LEU A 147 -12.73 -9.15 -4.36
C LEU A 147 -13.24 -7.78 -3.86
N SER A 148 -13.47 -6.83 -4.77
CA SER A 148 -13.99 -5.50 -4.41
C SER A 148 -15.45 -5.53 -3.97
N ALA A 149 -16.29 -6.38 -4.56
CA ALA A 149 -17.66 -6.63 -4.11
C ALA A 149 -17.68 -7.20 -2.68
N TRP A 150 -16.75 -8.11 -2.37
CA TRP A 150 -16.61 -8.63 -1.02
C TRP A 150 -16.12 -7.57 -0.02
N MET A 151 -15.11 -6.78 -0.38
CA MET A 151 -14.62 -5.70 0.48
C MET A 151 -15.70 -4.66 0.76
N THR A 152 -16.48 -4.30 -0.27
CA THR A 152 -17.50 -3.24 -0.18
C THR A 152 -18.80 -3.72 0.48
N TYR A 153 -19.37 -4.81 -0.03
CA TYR A 153 -20.73 -5.25 0.32
C TYR A 153 -20.74 -6.51 1.18
N GLY A 154 -19.59 -7.16 1.39
CA GLY A 154 -19.53 -8.48 2.01
C GLY A 154 -20.07 -9.59 1.10
N ASP A 155 -20.11 -9.38 -0.21
CA ASP A 155 -20.58 -10.39 -1.18
C ASP A 155 -19.77 -11.68 -1.05
N PRO A 156 -20.40 -12.85 -0.83
CA PRO A 156 -19.70 -14.10 -0.64
C PRO A 156 -19.15 -14.73 -1.93
N GLU A 157 -19.42 -14.21 -3.12
CA GLU A 157 -19.05 -14.85 -4.39
C GLU A 157 -17.56 -15.19 -4.49
N VAL A 158 -16.70 -14.29 -4.02
CA VAL A 158 -15.25 -14.51 -3.97
C VAL A 158 -14.87 -15.71 -3.10
N THR A 159 -15.68 -16.03 -2.08
CA THR A 159 -15.41 -17.09 -1.11
C THR A 159 -15.67 -18.49 -1.67
N TYR A 160 -16.42 -18.59 -2.77
CA TYR A 160 -16.68 -19.83 -3.48
C TYR A 160 -15.54 -20.23 -4.42
N GLN A 161 -14.57 -19.33 -4.64
CA GLN A 161 -13.46 -19.59 -5.53
C GLN A 161 -12.49 -20.61 -4.91
N PRO A 162 -11.94 -21.57 -5.69
CA PRO A 162 -11.05 -22.61 -5.15
C PRO A 162 -9.78 -22.09 -4.50
N TRP A 163 -9.36 -20.88 -4.87
CA TRP A 163 -8.18 -20.21 -4.33
C TRP A 163 -8.47 -19.46 -3.03
N TRP A 164 -9.73 -19.29 -2.64
CA TRP A 164 -10.11 -18.61 -1.41
C TRP A 164 -9.81 -19.46 -0.18
N LYS A 165 -9.32 -18.82 0.89
CA LYS A 165 -9.09 -19.46 2.19
C LYS A 165 -9.91 -18.75 3.25
N SER A 166 -10.50 -19.50 4.17
CA SER A 166 -11.30 -18.93 5.28
C SER A 166 -10.51 -17.92 6.13
N ALA A 167 -9.18 -18.07 6.19
CA ALA A 167 -8.31 -17.12 6.88
C ALA A 167 -8.35 -15.69 6.31
N TYR A 168 -8.71 -15.53 5.02
CA TYR A 168 -8.80 -14.23 4.36
C TYR A 168 -10.02 -13.41 4.81
N LEU A 169 -11.01 -14.03 5.48
CA LEU A 169 -12.16 -13.31 6.02
C LEU A 169 -11.76 -12.19 7.00
N GLN A 170 -10.57 -12.26 7.58
CA GLN A 170 -10.05 -11.25 8.50
C GLN A 170 -9.55 -9.97 7.79
N LEU A 171 -9.35 -10.01 6.47
CA LEU A 171 -8.80 -8.87 5.73
C LEU A 171 -9.75 -7.68 5.70
N LYS A 172 -11.04 -7.90 5.40
CA LYS A 172 -12.06 -6.84 5.38
C LYS A 172 -12.10 -6.05 6.71
N PRO A 173 -12.27 -6.68 7.89
CA PRO A 173 -12.25 -5.92 9.15
C PRO A 173 -10.89 -5.29 9.44
N TRP A 174 -9.76 -5.84 8.96
CA TRP A 174 -8.47 -5.17 9.10
C TRP A 174 -8.34 -3.91 8.23
N VAL A 175 -8.94 -3.89 7.05
CA VAL A 175 -9.04 -2.68 6.21
C VAL A 175 -9.98 -1.65 6.87
N GLU A 176 -11.18 -2.08 7.26
CA GLU A 176 -12.20 -1.18 7.86
C GLU A 176 -11.76 -0.55 9.19
N THR A 177 -10.97 -1.27 9.99
CA THR A 177 -10.40 -0.73 11.24
C THR A 177 -9.10 0.04 11.02
N GLY A 178 -8.61 0.13 9.79
CA GLY A 178 -7.35 0.76 9.45
C GLY A 178 -6.13 0.02 10.00
N LYS A 179 -6.25 -1.28 10.36
CA LYS A 179 -5.12 -2.11 10.81
C LYS A 179 -4.14 -2.41 9.67
N ILE A 180 -4.65 -2.51 8.45
CA ILE A 180 -3.87 -2.60 7.21
C ILE A 180 -4.39 -1.59 6.21
N ILE A 181 -3.61 -1.31 5.18
CA ILE A 181 -4.04 -0.49 4.05
C ILE A 181 -4.20 -1.42 2.84
N LEU A 182 -5.28 -1.25 2.08
CA LEU A 182 -5.45 -1.86 0.76
C LEU A 182 -5.53 -0.73 -0.26
N ILE A 183 -4.69 -0.78 -1.30
CA ILE A 183 -4.69 0.16 -2.42
C ILE A 183 -5.06 -0.64 -3.67
N ASN A 184 -6.06 -0.18 -4.41
CA ASN A 184 -6.45 -0.75 -5.70
C ASN A 184 -5.87 0.11 -6.82
N VAL A 185 -5.13 -0.49 -7.75
CA VAL A 185 -4.55 0.20 -8.90
C VAL A 185 -5.06 -0.43 -10.18
N GLN A 186 -5.90 0.30 -10.90
CA GLN A 186 -6.49 -0.11 -12.16
C GLN A 186 -5.53 0.26 -13.30
N TYR A 187 -5.15 -0.70 -14.14
CA TYR A 187 -4.33 -0.42 -15.33
C TYR A 187 -5.14 -0.42 -16.64
N ALA A 188 -6.38 -0.92 -16.60
CA ALA A 188 -7.26 -0.96 -17.75
C ALA A 188 -8.75 -0.90 -17.38
N ASP A 189 -9.54 -0.24 -18.21
CA ASP A 189 -11.00 -0.11 -18.07
C ASP A 189 -11.75 -1.35 -18.60
N GLU A 190 -13.09 -1.30 -18.69
CA GLU A 190 -13.92 -2.44 -19.15
C GLU A 190 -13.71 -2.81 -20.63
N TYR A 191 -13.30 -1.86 -21.45
CA TYR A 191 -13.00 -2.03 -22.87
C TYR A 191 -11.56 -2.46 -23.14
N ARG A 192 -10.76 -2.59 -22.08
CA ARG A 192 -9.32 -2.91 -22.11
C ARG A 192 -8.44 -1.74 -22.58
N ASP A 193 -9.00 -0.54 -22.64
CA ASP A 193 -8.23 0.69 -22.80
C ASP A 193 -7.52 1.03 -21.49
N ASN A 194 -6.58 1.97 -21.52
CA ASN A 194 -5.85 2.35 -20.31
C ASN A 194 -6.79 2.97 -19.27
N ALA A 195 -6.50 2.74 -18.00
CA ALA A 195 -7.26 3.36 -16.92
C ALA A 195 -7.24 4.89 -17.03
N SER A 196 -8.37 5.51 -16.73
CA SER A 196 -8.60 6.94 -16.73
C SER A 196 -9.41 7.34 -15.51
N LEU A 197 -9.52 8.65 -15.22
CA LEU A 197 -10.38 9.17 -14.16
C LEU A 197 -11.81 8.62 -14.26
N ALA A 198 -12.39 8.66 -15.46
CA ALA A 198 -13.74 8.15 -15.70
C ALA A 198 -13.85 6.67 -15.31
N SER A 199 -12.89 5.83 -15.73
CA SER A 199 -12.95 4.39 -15.43
C SER A 199 -12.82 4.06 -13.94
N ILE A 200 -12.01 4.83 -13.19
CA ILE A 200 -11.85 4.60 -11.75
C ILE A 200 -13.01 5.20 -10.96
N GLN A 201 -13.66 6.25 -11.46
CA GLN A 201 -14.93 6.76 -10.94
C GLN A 201 -16.07 5.78 -11.18
N ASP A 202 -16.14 5.16 -12.36
CA ASP A 202 -17.11 4.11 -12.66
C ASP A 202 -16.89 2.90 -11.75
N TRP A 203 -15.64 2.50 -11.53
CA TRP A 203 -15.29 1.45 -10.56
C TRP A 203 -15.72 1.82 -9.14
N TYR A 204 -15.38 3.03 -8.67
CA TYR A 204 -15.74 3.51 -7.35
C TYR A 204 -17.25 3.62 -7.16
N SER A 205 -18.01 3.98 -8.20
CA SER A 205 -19.47 4.01 -8.16
C SER A 205 -20.09 2.62 -7.94
N GLN A 206 -19.42 1.58 -8.45
CA GLN A 206 -19.84 0.19 -8.31
C GLN A 206 -19.37 -0.45 -7.00
N TYR A 207 -18.19 -0.05 -6.51
CA TYR A 207 -17.56 -0.59 -5.31
C TYR A 207 -17.06 0.54 -4.39
N PRO A 208 -17.96 1.39 -3.85
CA PRO A 208 -17.57 2.52 -3.02
C PRO A 208 -17.03 2.03 -1.68
N HIS A 209 -15.78 2.36 -1.37
CA HIS A 209 -15.17 1.98 -0.10
C HIS A 209 -14.24 3.09 0.41
N ASP A 210 -14.66 3.81 1.44
CA ASP A 210 -13.97 4.99 1.98
C ASP A 210 -12.52 4.71 2.43
N GLY A 211 -12.21 3.49 2.85
CA GLY A 211 -10.85 3.09 3.27
C GLY A 211 -9.94 2.51 2.17
N VAL A 212 -10.37 2.48 0.90
CA VAL A 212 -9.60 1.86 -0.20
C VAL A 212 -9.48 2.87 -1.35
N PRO A 213 -8.31 3.52 -1.52
CA PRO A 213 -8.06 4.34 -2.69
C PRO A 213 -8.06 3.50 -3.98
N VAL A 214 -8.58 4.08 -5.05
CA VAL A 214 -8.59 3.50 -6.40
C VAL A 214 -7.77 4.40 -7.32
N PHE A 215 -6.59 3.94 -7.72
CA PHE A 215 -5.68 4.69 -8.57
C PHE A 215 -5.75 4.26 -10.04
N ALA A 216 -5.62 5.22 -10.96
CA ALA A 216 -5.45 4.96 -12.38
C ALA A 216 -3.96 4.89 -12.77
N ASP A 217 -3.50 3.70 -13.15
CA ASP A 217 -2.21 3.50 -13.83
C ASP A 217 -2.36 3.77 -15.34
N SER A 218 -2.67 5.03 -15.69
CA SER A 218 -3.01 5.47 -17.05
C SER A 218 -1.92 5.25 -18.08
N GLU A 219 -0.67 5.20 -17.64
CA GLU A 219 0.50 4.94 -18.50
C GLU A 219 1.03 3.50 -18.37
N LYS A 220 0.35 2.65 -17.59
CA LYS A 220 0.74 1.25 -17.33
C LYS A 220 2.15 1.12 -16.75
N LEU A 221 2.61 2.11 -15.98
CA LEU A 221 3.96 2.12 -15.41
C LEU A 221 4.11 1.04 -14.35
N LEU A 222 3.16 0.96 -13.40
CA LEU A 222 3.18 -0.07 -12.36
C LEU A 222 2.93 -1.45 -12.98
N HIS A 223 1.98 -1.55 -13.90
CA HIS A 223 1.74 -2.77 -14.66
C HIS A 223 3.02 -3.26 -15.37
N THR A 224 3.77 -2.38 -16.03
CA THR A 224 5.00 -2.73 -16.74
C THR A 224 6.13 -3.12 -15.79
N TRP A 225 6.19 -2.50 -14.62
CA TRP A 225 7.18 -2.79 -13.59
C TRP A 225 6.94 -4.15 -12.90
N ILE A 226 5.69 -4.45 -12.53
CA ILE A 226 5.31 -5.74 -11.91
C ILE A 226 5.37 -6.89 -12.93
N LYS A 227 5.08 -6.60 -14.22
CA LYS A 227 4.93 -7.60 -15.30
C LYS A 227 3.98 -8.74 -14.89
N PRO A 228 2.72 -8.45 -14.54
CA PRO A 228 1.80 -9.49 -14.09
C PRO A 228 1.57 -10.53 -15.20
N THR A 229 1.58 -11.80 -14.80
CA THR A 229 1.22 -12.95 -15.66
C THR A 229 -0.24 -13.34 -15.53
N GLY A 230 -0.97 -12.68 -14.63
CA GLY A 230 -2.42 -12.78 -14.45
C GLY A 230 -2.88 -11.78 -13.39
N ILE A 231 -4.17 -11.46 -13.39
CA ILE A 231 -4.77 -10.53 -12.43
C ILE A 231 -5.95 -11.16 -11.66
N PRO A 232 -6.24 -10.70 -10.43
CA PRO A 232 -5.53 -9.66 -9.68
C PRO A 232 -4.10 -10.10 -9.32
N THR A 233 -3.19 -9.15 -9.17
CA THR A 233 -1.84 -9.38 -8.60
C THR A 233 -1.70 -8.49 -7.39
N VAL A 234 -1.38 -9.08 -6.23
CA VAL A 234 -1.23 -8.31 -4.99
C VAL A 234 0.20 -8.42 -4.47
N LEU A 235 0.83 -7.28 -4.23
CA LEU A 235 2.08 -7.15 -3.50
C LEU A 235 1.79 -6.84 -2.03
N LEU A 236 2.61 -7.36 -1.12
CA LEU A 236 2.61 -6.93 0.28
C LEU A 236 3.81 -6.03 0.52
N LEU A 237 3.57 -4.84 1.08
CA LEU A 237 4.59 -3.87 1.45
C LEU A 237 4.58 -3.63 2.96
N ASN A 238 5.72 -3.23 3.51
CA ASN A 238 5.81 -2.69 4.86
C ASN A 238 5.66 -1.15 4.85
N GLU A 239 5.70 -0.53 6.04
CA GLU A 239 5.58 0.93 6.20
C GLU A 239 6.70 1.74 5.54
N LYS A 240 7.81 1.11 5.15
CA LYS A 240 8.95 1.74 4.47
C LYS A 240 8.87 1.64 2.96
N MET A 241 7.74 1.16 2.43
CA MET A 241 7.54 0.87 1.01
C MET A 241 8.46 -0.23 0.47
N GLU A 242 9.00 -1.10 1.33
CA GLU A 242 9.74 -2.28 0.91
C GLU A 242 8.78 -3.46 0.69
N ILE A 243 9.03 -4.24 -0.36
CA ILE A 243 8.29 -5.44 -0.68
C ILE A 243 8.59 -6.51 0.38
N VAL A 244 7.55 -6.96 1.06
CA VAL A 244 7.58 -8.09 2.00
C VAL A 244 7.22 -9.39 1.28
N GLN A 245 6.32 -9.32 0.31
CA GLN A 245 5.95 -10.46 -0.53
C GLN A 245 5.78 -10.00 -1.98
N PRO A 246 6.72 -10.31 -2.88
CA PRO A 246 6.54 -10.07 -4.30
C PRO A 246 5.48 -11.03 -4.86
N SER A 247 4.82 -10.60 -5.93
CA SER A 247 3.89 -11.40 -6.71
C SER A 247 3.86 -10.90 -8.14
N SER A 248 3.82 -11.83 -9.09
CA SER A 248 3.52 -11.57 -10.49
C SER A 248 2.17 -12.17 -10.91
N ARG A 249 1.42 -12.75 -9.96
CA ARG A 249 0.11 -13.35 -10.21
C ARG A 249 -0.61 -13.69 -8.91
N GLY A 250 -1.89 -13.35 -8.86
CA GLY A 250 -2.77 -13.74 -7.78
C GLY A 250 -2.50 -12.95 -6.50
N LEU A 251 -3.34 -13.25 -5.50
CA LEU A 251 -3.37 -12.59 -4.19
C LEU A 251 -2.88 -13.50 -3.05
N ASN A 252 -2.87 -14.82 -3.28
CA ASN A 252 -2.68 -15.81 -2.21
C ASN A 252 -1.39 -15.62 -1.41
N LEU A 253 -0.25 -15.43 -2.09
CA LEU A 253 1.04 -15.31 -1.41
C LEU A 253 1.08 -14.09 -0.48
N ALA A 254 0.61 -12.94 -0.95
CA ALA A 254 0.55 -11.72 -0.15
C ALA A 254 -0.41 -11.87 1.04
N PHE A 255 -1.60 -12.43 0.80
CA PHE A 255 -2.60 -12.64 1.83
C PHE A 255 -2.15 -13.65 2.89
N ASP A 256 -1.57 -14.77 2.46
CA ASP A 256 -1.02 -15.80 3.35
C ASP A 256 0.08 -15.21 4.25
N LYS A 257 1.03 -14.47 3.66
CA LYS A 257 2.13 -13.83 4.38
C LYS A 257 1.61 -12.80 5.38
N LEU A 258 0.66 -11.96 4.99
CA LEU A 258 0.07 -10.95 5.87
C LEU A 258 -0.66 -11.60 7.05
N VAL A 259 -1.51 -12.59 6.78
CA VAL A 259 -2.24 -13.33 7.81
C VAL A 259 -1.28 -14.02 8.78
N GLN A 260 -0.18 -14.59 8.28
CA GLN A 260 0.86 -15.19 9.11
C GLN A 260 1.49 -14.15 10.05
N ILE A 261 1.90 -12.99 9.53
CA ILE A 261 2.52 -11.92 10.31
C ILE A 261 1.56 -11.44 11.41
N LEU A 262 0.37 -11.00 11.03
CA LEU A 262 -0.57 -10.36 11.97
C LEU A 262 -1.20 -11.32 12.99
N ASN A 263 -1.18 -12.63 12.74
CA ASN A 263 -1.56 -13.62 13.74
C ASN A 263 -0.40 -14.06 14.63
N SER A 264 0.85 -13.91 14.18
CA SER A 264 2.02 -14.14 15.03
C SER A 264 2.19 -13.06 16.09
N GLU A 265 1.85 -11.81 15.78
CA GLU A 265 1.86 -10.66 16.71
C GLU A 265 0.82 -10.75 17.84
N LYS A 266 -0.19 -11.63 17.70
CA LYS A 266 -1.21 -11.86 18.76
C LYS A 266 -0.69 -12.77 19.88
N LYS A 267 0.47 -13.40 19.71
CA LYS A 267 1.07 -14.33 20.69
C LYS A 267 2.16 -13.62 21.49
#